data_AF-A0A9N9G3N4-F1
#
_entry.id   AF-A0A9N9G3N4-F1
#
_cell.length_a   1.000
_cell.length_b   1.000
_cell.length_c   1.000
_cell.angle_alpha   90.00
_cell.angle_beta   90.00
_cell.angle_gamma   90.00
#
_symmetry.space_group_name_H-M   'P 1'
#
loop_
_entity.id
_entity.type
_entity.pdbx_description
1 polymer ?
#
loop_
_entity_poly.entity_id
_entity_poly.type
_entity_poly.pdbx_seq_one_letter_code
_entity_poly.pdbx_strand_id
1 'polypeptide(L)'
;MISDTIPKRDLANELLEIYKKGCDNLEDDREIEVEVKKWFKTHSESPSHIFKMILERSDDETDYKTLLAFMYCLGIGTEVDKFEMFRYYLMAAEQEDPVAANQTGWCFYDG
;
A
#
# COMPACT_ATOMS: atom_id res chain seq x y z
N MET A 1 23.44 -5.98 -30.00
CA MET A 1 23.54 -6.31 -28.56
C MET A 1 22.40 -5.55 -27.88
N ILE A 2 21.29 -6.23 -27.67
CA ILE A 2 20.17 -5.66 -26.92
C ILE A 2 20.61 -5.80 -25.46
N SER A 3 20.89 -4.68 -24.81
CA SER A 3 21.16 -4.66 -23.39
C SER A 3 19.85 -5.01 -22.69
N ASP A 4 19.68 -6.28 -22.32
CA ASP A 4 18.67 -6.69 -21.35
C ASP A 4 19.01 -5.99 -20.03
N THR A 5 18.54 -4.75 -19.87
CA THR A 5 18.45 -4.13 -18.54
C THR A 5 17.45 -4.96 -17.79
N ILE A 6 17.93 -5.95 -17.04
CA ILE A 6 17.19 -6.58 -15.96
C ILE A 6 16.57 -5.42 -15.18
N PRO A 7 15.22 -5.30 -15.15
CA PRO A 7 14.59 -4.23 -14.39
C PRO A 7 15.18 -4.27 -12.99
N LYS A 8 15.74 -3.15 -12.52
CA LYS A 8 16.08 -3.03 -11.11
C LYS A 8 14.82 -3.42 -10.35
N ARG A 9 14.99 -4.35 -9.41
CA ARG A 9 13.92 -4.87 -8.58
C ARG A 9 13.14 -3.70 -7.98
N ASP A 10 11.86 -3.59 -8.33
CA ASP A 10 10.99 -2.51 -7.86
C ASP A 10 10.17 -3.02 -6.68
N LEU A 11 10.75 -2.87 -5.49
CA LEU A 11 10.20 -3.35 -4.24
C LEU A 11 8.85 -2.69 -3.89
N ALA A 12 8.64 -1.43 -4.34
CA ALA A 12 7.39 -0.72 -4.13
C ALA A 12 6.28 -1.32 -5.00
N ASN A 13 6.59 -1.61 -6.27
CA ASN A 13 5.66 -2.31 -7.17
C ASN A 13 5.36 -3.74 -6.67
N GLU A 14 6.36 -4.49 -6.19
CA GLU A 14 6.11 -5.82 -5.64
C GLU A 14 5.11 -5.80 -4.48
N LEU A 15 5.24 -4.82 -3.58
CA LEU A 15 4.30 -4.66 -2.47
C LEU A 15 2.92 -4.23 -2.93
N LEU A 16 2.86 -3.34 -3.93
CA LEU A 16 1.60 -2.90 -4.54
C LEU A 16 0.84 -4.06 -5.17
N GLU A 17 1.52 -4.97 -5.87
CA GLU A 17 0.89 -6.15 -6.47
C GLU A 17 0.33 -7.10 -5.41
N ILE A 18 1.00 -7.27 -4.27
CA ILE A 18 0.49 -8.06 -3.14
C ILE A 18 -0.81 -7.43 -2.60
N TYR A 19 -0.78 -6.11 -2.39
CA TYR A 19 -1.93 -5.38 -1.88
C TYR A 19 -3.14 -5.46 -2.84
N LYS A 20 -2.93 -5.14 -4.13
CA LYS A 20 -3.98 -5.19 -5.15
C LYS A 20 -4.61 -6.57 -5.26
N LYS A 21 -3.79 -7.62 -5.29
CA LYS A 21 -4.27 -9.00 -5.34
C LYS A 21 -5.16 -9.33 -4.14
N GLY A 22 -4.77 -8.88 -2.95
CA GLY A 22 -5.59 -9.02 -1.74
C GLY A 22 -6.95 -8.32 -1.86
N CYS A 23 -6.94 -7.07 -2.35
CA CYS A 23 -8.16 -6.30 -2.58
C CYS A 23 -9.10 -6.96 -3.62
N ASP A 24 -8.56 -7.45 -4.73
CA ASP A 24 -9.33 -8.10 -5.80
C ASP A 24 -9.97 -9.41 -5.36
N ASN A 25 -9.31 -10.14 -4.47
CA ASN A 25 -9.81 -11.41 -3.93
C ASN A 25 -10.88 -11.21 -2.84
N LEU A 26 -11.22 -9.97 -2.50
CA LEU A 26 -12.04 -9.62 -1.33
C LEU A 26 -11.52 -10.29 -0.04
N GLU A 27 -10.19 -10.42 0.06
CA GLU A 27 -9.55 -10.97 1.25
C GLU A 27 -9.79 -10.02 2.43
N ASP A 28 -9.91 -10.60 3.62
CA ASP A 28 -9.91 -9.83 4.85
C ASP A 28 -8.59 -9.05 4.95
N ASP A 29 -8.60 -7.78 5.37
CA ASP A 29 -7.39 -6.95 5.54
C ASP A 29 -6.28 -7.69 6.34
N ARG A 30 -6.67 -8.61 7.22
CA ARG A 30 -5.78 -9.51 7.98
C ARG A 30 -4.94 -10.44 7.10
N GLU A 31 -5.46 -10.93 5.98
CA GLU A 31 -4.71 -11.81 5.07
C GLU A 31 -3.67 -11.04 4.25
N ILE A 32 -4.03 -9.83 3.79
CA ILE A 32 -3.11 -8.90 3.13
C ILE A 32 -1.95 -8.55 4.07
N GLU A 33 -2.25 -8.23 5.33
CA GLU A 33 -1.24 -7.96 6.36
C GLU A 33 -0.25 -9.13 6.53
N VAL A 34 -0.74 -10.38 6.52
CA VAL A 34 0.10 -11.57 6.66
C VAL A 34 1.07 -11.72 5.49
N GLU A 35 0.59 -11.57 4.26
CA GLU A 35 1.45 -11.69 3.07
C GLU A 35 2.46 -10.53 2.99
N VAL A 36 2.05 -9.30 3.33
CA VAL A 36 2.97 -8.15 3.43
C VAL A 36 4.06 -8.39 4.47
N LYS A 37 3.71 -8.83 5.69
CA LYS A 37 4.70 -9.13 6.74
C LYS A 37 5.64 -10.26 6.33
N LYS A 38 5.14 -11.27 5.61
CA LYS A 38 5.94 -12.38 5.07
C LYS A 38 6.88 -11.90 3.97
N TRP A 39 6.43 -11.00 3.09
CA TRP A 39 7.26 -10.38 2.08
C TRP A 39 8.43 -9.61 2.74
N PHE A 40 8.19 -8.78 3.76
CA PHE A 40 9.28 -8.11 4.46
C PHE A 40 10.32 -9.08 5.04
N LYS A 41 9.87 -10.21 5.61
CA LYS A 41 10.75 -11.25 6.15
C LYS A 41 11.60 -11.93 5.07
N THR A 42 11.04 -12.18 3.88
CA THR A 42 11.78 -12.85 2.79
C THR A 42 12.79 -11.93 2.11
N HIS A 43 12.54 -10.62 2.11
CA HIS A 43 13.37 -9.63 1.43
C HIS A 43 14.44 -9.02 2.34
N SER A 44 14.32 -9.19 3.66
CA SER A 44 15.19 -8.54 4.66
C SER A 44 15.23 -7.01 4.51
N GLU A 45 14.14 -6.43 4.01
CA GLU A 45 14.01 -4.99 3.77
C GLU A 45 13.44 -4.27 5.00
N SER A 46 13.84 -3.02 5.18
CA SER A 46 13.29 -2.18 6.25
C SER A 46 11.90 -1.67 5.86
N PRO A 47 10.86 -1.90 6.69
CA PRO A 47 9.54 -1.32 6.46
C PRO A 47 9.57 0.19 6.25
N SER A 48 10.41 0.92 7.00
CA SER A 48 10.53 2.38 6.86
C SER A 48 11.19 2.81 5.54
N HIS A 49 12.11 2.01 5.01
CA HIS A 49 12.70 2.29 3.70
C HIS A 49 11.66 2.16 2.59
N ILE A 50 10.90 1.06 2.59
CA ILE A 50 9.84 0.80 1.61
C ILE A 50 8.70 1.82 1.75
N PHE A 51 8.33 2.15 2.99
CA PHE A 51 7.35 3.20 3.26
C PHE A 51 7.75 4.53 2.61
N LYS A 52 9.01 4.95 2.74
CA LYS A 52 9.49 6.17 2.10
C LYS A 52 9.41 6.10 0.56
N MET A 53 9.75 4.95 -0.04
CA MET A 53 9.63 4.77 -1.49
C MET A 53 8.17 4.89 -1.96
N ILE A 54 7.23 4.30 -1.23
CA ILE A 54 5.79 4.36 -1.53
C ILE A 54 5.27 5.79 -1.34
N LEU A 55 5.70 6.48 -0.28
CA LEU A 55 5.34 7.87 -0.03
C LEU A 55 5.75 8.77 -1.20
N GLU A 56 6.99 8.65 -1.68
CA GLU A 56 7.49 9.43 -2.82
C GLU A 56 6.68 9.18 -4.11
N ARG A 57 6.21 7.95 -4.34
CA ARG A 57 5.41 7.60 -5.53
C ARG A 57 3.93 7.96 -5.39
N SER A 58 3.43 8.06 -4.17
CA SER A 58 2.02 8.36 -3.89
C SER A 58 1.61 9.75 -4.38
N ASP A 59 2.56 10.68 -4.56
CA ASP A 59 2.28 12.00 -5.11
C ASP A 59 1.75 11.91 -6.55
N ASP A 60 2.38 11.08 -7.38
CA ASP A 60 2.08 10.96 -8.81
C ASP A 60 1.07 9.84 -9.14
N GLU A 61 1.04 8.75 -8.37
CA GLU A 61 0.33 7.52 -8.72
C GLU A 61 -0.77 7.17 -7.68
N THR A 62 -2.03 7.02 -8.14
CA THR A 62 -3.20 6.75 -7.25
C THR A 62 -3.09 5.43 -6.51
N ASP A 63 -2.61 4.38 -7.19
CA ASP A 63 -2.42 3.05 -6.61
C ASP A 63 -1.51 3.08 -5.37
N TYR A 64 -0.50 3.95 -5.37
CA TYR A 64 0.40 4.11 -4.23
C TYR A 64 -0.23 4.88 -3.07
N LYS A 65 -1.25 5.71 -3.33
CA LYS A 65 -2.01 6.39 -2.27
C LYS A 65 -2.82 5.39 -1.44
N THR A 66 -3.47 4.40 -2.08
CA THR A 66 -4.24 3.37 -1.36
C THR A 66 -3.33 2.42 -0.58
N LEU A 67 -2.20 2.02 -1.16
CA LEU A 67 -1.18 1.24 -0.45
C LEU A 67 -0.61 2.01 0.75
N LEU A 68 -0.32 3.31 0.58
CA LEU A 68 0.20 4.15 1.67
C LEU A 68 -0.81 4.28 2.82
N ALA A 69 -2.10 4.48 2.49
CA ALA A 69 -3.16 4.52 3.49
C ALA A 69 -3.24 3.20 4.28
N PHE A 70 -3.13 2.05 3.60
CA PHE A 70 -3.06 0.74 4.24
C PHE A 70 -1.85 0.61 5.19
N MET A 71 -0.68 1.12 4.78
CA MET A 71 0.51 1.11 5.64
C MET A 71 0.34 1.98 6.89
N TYR A 72 -0.33 3.14 6.78
CA TYR A 72 -0.68 3.96 7.95
C TYR A 72 -1.71 3.29 8.86
N CYS A 73 -2.68 2.55 8.30
CA CYS A 73 -3.66 1.80 9.08
C CYS A 73 -2.98 0.77 10.00
N LEU A 74 -1.98 0.06 9.47
CA LEU A 74 -1.29 -1.02 10.17
C LEU A 74 0.00 -0.61 10.88
N GLY A 75 0.47 0.63 10.70
CA GLY A 75 1.76 1.09 11.23
C GLY A 75 2.94 0.34 10.61
N ILE A 76 2.89 0.09 9.30
CA ILE A 76 3.98 -0.57 8.56
C ILE A 76 4.99 0.49 8.13
N GLY A 77 6.20 0.44 8.70
CA GLY A 77 7.27 1.38 8.37
C GLY A 77 7.12 2.78 8.97
N THR A 78 6.00 3.03 9.64
CA THR A 78 5.64 4.26 10.37
C THR A 78 4.77 3.88 11.59
N GLU A 79 4.39 4.85 12.41
CA GLU A 79 3.37 4.65 13.44
C GLU A 79 1.97 4.57 12.83
N VAL A 80 1.03 3.92 13.53
CA VAL A 80 -0.38 3.92 13.12
C VAL A 80 -0.89 5.36 13.14
N ASP A 81 -1.36 5.83 11.98
CA ASP A 81 -1.92 7.17 11.86
C ASP A 81 -3.24 7.12 11.07
N LYS A 82 -4.35 7.10 11.81
CA LYS A 82 -5.69 7.06 11.23
C LYS A 82 -6.04 8.34 10.44
N PHE A 83 -5.43 9.48 10.79
CA PHE A 83 -5.70 10.73 10.09
C PHE A 83 -5.04 10.71 8.71
N GLU A 84 -3.76 10.32 8.65
CA GLU A 84 -3.04 10.17 7.38
C GLU A 84 -3.63 9.05 6.53
N MET A 85 -4.01 7.92 7.13
CA MET A 85 -4.77 6.85 6.45
C MET A 85 -6.02 7.42 5.77
N PHE A 86 -6.87 8.14 6.51
CA PHE A 86 -8.10 8.70 5.95
C PHE A 86 -7.81 9.71 4.84
N ARG A 87 -6.81 10.58 5.02
CA ARG A 87 -6.40 11.58 4.04
C ARG A 87 -6.00 10.93 2.71
N TYR A 88 -5.18 9.89 2.74
CA TYR A 88 -4.72 9.22 1.52
C TYR A 88 -5.82 8.39 0.85
N TYR A 89 -6.68 7.72 1.62
CA TYR A 89 -7.85 7.05 1.03
C TYR A 89 -8.82 8.04 0.39
N LEU A 90 -9.06 9.21 1.01
CA LEU A 90 -9.90 10.24 0.43
C LEU A 90 -9.31 10.74 -0.91
N MET A 91 -8.02 11.06 -0.94
CA MET A 91 -7.33 11.49 -2.15
C MET A 91 -7.40 10.45 -3.27
N ALA A 92 -7.33 9.16 -2.94
CA ALA A 92 -7.47 8.09 -3.92
C ALA A 92 -8.92 7.93 -4.41
N ALA A 93 -9.91 8.03 -3.50
CA ALA A 93 -11.33 7.96 -3.84
C ALA A 93 -11.77 9.13 -4.74
N GLU A 94 -11.22 10.33 -4.53
CA GLU A 94 -11.41 11.49 -5.40
C GLU A 94 -10.88 11.26 -6.83
N GLN A 95 -9.95 10.32 -7.00
CA GLN A 95 -9.41 9.89 -8.30
C GLN A 95 -10.11 8.64 -8.84
N GLU A 96 -11.34 8.37 -8.37
CA GLU A 96 -12.20 7.25 -8.79
C GLU A 96 -11.59 5.86 -8.51
N ASP A 97 -10.69 5.75 -7.52
CA ASP A 97 -10.16 4.47 -7.09
C ASP A 97 -11.24 3.65 -6.34
N PRO A 98 -11.64 2.48 -6.85
CA PRO A 98 -12.73 1.69 -6.28
C PRO A 98 -12.35 1.03 -4.94
N VAL A 99 -11.05 0.73 -4.72
CA VAL A 99 -10.55 0.19 -3.46
C VAL A 99 -10.66 1.26 -2.37
N ALA A 100 -10.24 2.48 -2.68
CA ALA A 100 -10.35 3.63 -1.79
C ALA A 100 -11.80 3.96 -1.42
N ALA A 101 -12.71 3.94 -2.40
CA ALA A 101 -14.13 4.20 -2.15
C ALA A 101 -14.75 3.19 -1.16
N ASN A 102 -14.32 1.92 -1.21
CA ASN A 102 -14.76 0.91 -0.25
C ASN A 102 -14.12 1.12 1.14
N GLN A 103 -12.81 1.41 1.20
CA GLN A 103 -12.06 1.56 2.46
C GLN A 103 -12.37 2.86 3.23
N THR A 104 -12.77 3.94 2.54
CA THR A 104 -13.28 5.15 3.21
C THR A 104 -14.53 4.86 4.05
N GLY A 105 -15.38 3.92 3.63
CA GLY A 105 -16.56 3.48 4.38
C GLY A 105 -16.23 2.79 5.72
N TRP A 106 -15.13 2.03 5.78
CA TRP A 106 -14.67 1.36 7.00
C TRP A 106 -14.11 2.34 8.04
N CYS A 107 -13.41 3.39 7.59
CA CYS A 107 -12.89 4.43 8.46
C CYS A 107 -13.99 5.16 9.25
N PHE A 108 -15.21 5.25 8.71
CA PHE A 108 -16.38 5.84 9.38
C PHE A 108 -17.12 4.87 10.31
N TYR A 109 -16.94 3.55 10.16
CA TYR A 109 -17.65 2.55 10.96
C TYR A 109 -16.93 2.22 12.27
N ASP A 110 -15.60 2.34 12.30
CA ASP A 110 -14.74 2.00 13.46
C ASP A 110 -14.10 3.24 14.13
N GLY A 111 -14.65 4.43 13.86
CA GLY A 111 -14.25 5.74 14.39
C GLY A 111 -15.15 6.26 15.50
#